data_AF-C0MHM0-F1
#
_entry.id   AF-C0MHM0-F1
#
_cell.length_a   1.000
_cell.length_b   1.000
_cell.length_c   1.000
_cell.angle_alpha   90.00
_cell.angle_beta   90.00
_cell.angle_gamma   90.00
#
_symmetry.space_group_name_H-M   'P 1'
#
loop_
_entity.id
_entity.type
_entity.pdbx_description
1 polymer ?
#
loop_
_entity_poly.entity_id
_entity_poly.type
_entity_poly.pdbx_seq_one_letter_code
_entity_poly.pdbx_strand_id
1 'polypeptide(L)'
;MLLFVCFAWLLCSQHSSARPMSKVLRNADTYQAAHDISKKAQNPETRDETSLRLISRVSPNQTLDQNAEICCLHANILDFYLLNVLQSSDSFHPTMPRLKTDLRRISQDLSHNGCNVTHYQDHQNAVEFREKLITMQGQRGITKAIGEIDILFSYLQDFCVQN
;
A
#
# COMPACT_ATOMS: atom_id res chain seq x y z
N MET A 1 -56.81 -5.96 10.81
CA MET A 1 -55.96 -6.19 11.99
C MET A 1 -54.83 -7.13 11.55
N LEU A 2 -53.61 -6.58 11.43
CA LEU A 2 -52.29 -7.28 11.42
C LEU A 2 -52.04 -8.28 10.27
N LEU A 3 -50.91 -8.34 9.57
CA LEU A 3 -49.61 -7.69 9.69
C LEU A 3 -48.89 -7.92 8.34
N PHE A 4 -48.26 -6.87 7.81
CA PHE A 4 -47.25 -6.94 6.76
C PHE A 4 -46.12 -7.88 7.18
N VAL A 5 -45.74 -8.85 6.34
CA VAL A 5 -44.41 -9.48 6.42
C VAL A 5 -43.70 -9.20 5.10
N CYS A 6 -42.97 -8.09 5.08
CA CYS A 6 -41.97 -7.80 4.06
C CYS A 6 -40.86 -8.86 4.17
N PHE A 7 -40.87 -9.86 3.30
CA PHE A 7 -39.66 -10.62 3.00
C PHE A 7 -38.81 -9.81 2.01
N ALA A 8 -38.29 -8.68 2.46
CA ALA A 8 -37.13 -8.07 1.84
C ALA A 8 -35.94 -8.92 2.27
N TRP A 9 -35.43 -9.73 1.35
CA TRP A 9 -34.19 -10.46 1.52
C TRP A 9 -33.09 -9.51 1.99
N LEU A 10 -32.72 -9.69 3.26
CA LEU A 10 -31.45 -9.27 3.84
C LEU A 10 -30.33 -9.93 3.03
N LEU A 11 -29.92 -9.30 1.94
CA LEU A 11 -28.53 -9.33 1.52
C LEU A 11 -27.76 -8.50 2.56
N CYS A 12 -27.57 -9.04 3.77
CA CYS A 12 -26.46 -8.61 4.60
C CYS A 12 -25.22 -8.92 3.77
N SER A 13 -24.61 -7.89 3.19
CA SER A 13 -23.25 -7.97 2.71
C SER A 13 -22.43 -8.60 3.83
N GLN A 14 -21.90 -9.80 3.59
CA GLN A 14 -20.80 -10.33 4.38
C GLN A 14 -19.59 -9.45 4.10
N HIS A 15 -19.58 -8.24 4.66
CA HIS A 15 -18.38 -7.46 4.80
C HIS A 15 -17.57 -8.21 5.84
N SER A 16 -16.47 -8.84 5.44
CA SER A 16 -15.66 -9.58 6.39
C SER A 16 -15.24 -8.60 7.50
N SER A 17 -15.40 -9.01 8.75
CA SER A 17 -15.01 -8.23 9.93
C SER A 17 -13.48 -8.20 10.10
N ALA A 18 -12.72 -8.37 9.02
CA ALA A 18 -11.28 -8.53 9.05
C ALA A 18 -10.64 -7.25 9.61
N ARG A 19 -9.99 -7.40 10.76
CA ARG A 19 -9.44 -6.27 11.52
C ARG A 19 -8.09 -5.91 10.91
N PRO A 20 -7.78 -4.64 10.61
CA PRO A 20 -6.50 -4.32 10.00
C PRO A 20 -5.37 -4.56 11.01
N MET A 21 -4.22 -5.06 10.53
CA MET A 21 -3.04 -5.26 11.38
C MET A 21 -2.48 -3.93 11.92
N SER A 22 -2.69 -2.83 11.20
CA SER A 22 -2.46 -1.46 11.68
C SER A 22 -3.75 -0.65 11.62
N LYS A 23 -4.09 0.06 12.71
CA LYS A 23 -5.26 0.95 12.71
C LYS A 23 -5.15 2.09 11.69
N VAL A 24 -3.92 2.50 11.35
CA VAL A 24 -3.63 3.58 10.40
C VAL A 24 -4.11 3.21 8.99
N LEU A 25 -4.15 1.93 8.64
CA LEU A 25 -4.66 1.47 7.34
C LEU A 25 -6.15 1.78 7.13
N ARG A 26 -6.92 2.08 8.18
CA ARG A 26 -8.32 2.54 8.05
C ARG A 26 -8.49 4.06 8.15
N ASN A 27 -7.40 4.80 8.27
CA ASN A 27 -7.46 6.26 8.37
C ASN A 27 -7.69 6.88 6.98
N ALA A 28 -8.84 7.54 6.82
CA ALA A 28 -9.21 8.18 5.55
C ALA A 28 -8.26 9.31 5.15
N ASP A 29 -7.73 10.08 6.11
CA ASP A 29 -6.76 11.15 5.81
C ASP A 29 -5.45 10.56 5.32
N THR A 30 -5.00 9.42 5.87
CA THR A 30 -3.78 8.76 5.42
C THR A 30 -3.94 8.25 3.99
N TYR A 31 -5.09 7.63 3.68
CA TYR A 31 -5.44 7.23 2.31
C TYR A 31 -5.44 8.43 1.37
N GLN A 32 -6.12 9.52 1.75
CA GLN A 32 -6.21 10.72 0.94
C GLN A 32 -4.84 11.37 0.71
N ALA A 33 -3.99 11.42 1.74
CA ALA A 33 -2.63 11.93 1.61
C ALA A 33 -1.79 11.08 0.64
N ALA A 34 -1.88 9.76 0.71
CA ALA A 34 -1.21 8.86 -0.25
C ALA A 34 -1.72 9.09 -1.68
N HIS A 35 -3.03 9.21 -1.85
CA HIS A 35 -3.65 9.48 -3.15
C HIS A 35 -3.21 10.83 -3.74
N ASP A 36 -3.29 11.92 -2.98
CA ASP A 36 -2.97 13.26 -3.45
C ASP A 36 -1.48 13.39 -3.82
N ILE A 37 -0.61 12.79 -3.01
CA ILE A 37 0.84 12.74 -3.27
C ILE A 37 1.14 11.92 -4.51
N SER A 38 0.52 10.75 -4.67
CA SER A 38 0.66 9.92 -5.86
C SER A 38 0.23 10.68 -7.12
N LYS A 39 -0.97 11.27 -7.08
CA LYS A 39 -1.53 12.06 -8.18
C LYS A 39 -0.64 13.24 -8.56
N LYS A 40 -0.05 13.94 -7.58
CA LYS A 40 0.90 15.02 -7.84
C LYS A 40 2.16 14.51 -8.55
N ALA A 41 2.69 13.36 -8.15
CA ALA A 41 3.86 12.77 -8.80
C ALA A 41 3.57 12.25 -10.22
N GLN A 42 2.32 11.86 -10.49
CA GLN A 42 1.85 11.44 -11.81
C GLN A 42 1.50 12.62 -12.75
N ASN A 43 1.71 13.87 -12.34
CA ASN A 43 1.36 15.05 -13.14
C ASN A 43 1.96 14.96 -14.57
N PRO A 44 1.16 15.22 -15.63
CA PRO A 44 1.59 15.25 -17.03
C PRO A 44 2.93 15.94 -17.30
N GLU A 45 3.25 17.03 -16.60
CA GLU A 45 4.51 17.77 -16.80
C GLU A 45 5.75 17.01 -16.33
N THR A 46 5.59 16.10 -15.38
CA THR A 46 6.66 15.22 -14.86
C THR A 46 6.48 13.78 -15.34
N ARG A 47 5.58 13.54 -16.29
CA ARG A 47 5.17 12.21 -16.72
C ARG A 47 6.29 11.55 -17.48
N ASP A 48 6.80 10.47 -16.90
CA ASP A 48 7.55 9.47 -17.61
C ASP A 48 6.59 8.66 -18.50
N GLU A 49 6.80 8.65 -19.82
CA GLU A 49 6.02 7.87 -20.78
C GLU A 49 6.19 6.35 -20.61
N THR A 50 7.12 5.89 -19.77
CA THR A 50 7.25 4.45 -19.51
C THR A 50 6.01 3.96 -18.79
N SER A 51 5.20 3.17 -19.51
CA SER A 51 4.03 2.44 -18.97
C SER A 51 4.43 1.33 -17.97
N LEU A 52 5.68 1.34 -17.52
CA LEU A 52 6.27 0.33 -16.67
C LEU A 52 5.89 0.62 -15.23
N ARG A 53 5.05 -0.27 -14.69
CA ARG A 53 4.63 -0.25 -13.29
C ARG A 53 5.75 -0.85 -12.42
N LEU A 54 6.11 -0.14 -11.34
CA LEU A 54 7.13 -0.58 -10.39
C LEU A 54 6.59 -1.69 -9.49
N ILE A 55 5.44 -1.48 -8.87
CA ILE A 55 4.81 -2.45 -7.95
C ILE A 55 4.01 -3.45 -8.77
N SER A 56 4.47 -4.70 -8.81
CA SER A 56 3.86 -5.78 -9.60
C SER A 56 2.37 -6.01 -9.24
N ARG A 57 1.59 -6.47 -10.22
CA ARG A 57 0.17 -6.77 -10.01
C ARG A 57 0.03 -8.03 -9.17
N VAL A 58 -0.89 -8.02 -8.22
CA VAL A 58 -1.29 -9.20 -7.45
C VAL A 58 -2.53 -9.80 -8.11
N SER A 59 -2.56 -11.12 -8.30
CA SER A 59 -3.72 -11.79 -8.90
C SER A 59 -4.93 -11.71 -7.94
N PRO A 60 -6.15 -11.49 -8.45
CA PRO A 60 -7.35 -11.62 -7.64
C PRO A 60 -7.56 -13.10 -7.23
N ASN A 61 -8.16 -13.33 -6.05
CA ASN A 61 -8.47 -14.66 -5.47
C ASN A 61 -7.27 -15.41 -4.88
N GLN A 62 -6.66 -14.81 -3.86
CA GLN A 62 -5.59 -15.42 -3.07
C GLN A 62 -6.18 -16.19 -1.89
N THR A 63 -5.52 -17.27 -1.48
CA THR A 63 -5.81 -17.97 -0.22
C THR A 63 -5.44 -17.11 0.99
N LEU A 64 -5.86 -17.51 2.18
CA LEU A 64 -5.52 -16.77 3.39
C LEU A 64 -4.01 -16.69 3.64
N ASP A 65 -3.30 -17.81 3.48
CA ASP A 65 -1.84 -17.85 3.63
C ASP A 65 -1.15 -16.96 2.59
N GLN A 66 -1.66 -16.94 1.36
CA GLN A 66 -1.19 -16.04 0.31
C GLN A 66 -1.46 -14.58 0.67
N ASN A 67 -2.58 -14.22 1.30
CA ASN A 67 -2.84 -12.86 1.75
C ASN A 67 -1.82 -12.40 2.80
N ALA A 68 -1.49 -13.27 3.77
CA ALA A 68 -0.47 -12.97 4.77
C ALA A 68 0.91 -12.79 4.12
N GLU A 69 1.27 -13.64 3.17
CA GLU A 69 2.50 -13.54 2.39
C GLU A 69 2.56 -12.23 1.58
N ILE A 70 1.49 -11.90 0.87
CA ILE A 70 1.34 -10.67 0.09
C ILE A 70 1.43 -9.44 1.01
N CYS A 71 0.81 -9.48 2.19
CA CYS A 71 0.93 -8.41 3.17
C CYS A 71 2.41 -8.19 3.55
N CYS A 72 3.11 -9.25 3.95
CA CYS A 72 4.49 -9.11 4.43
C CYS A 72 5.48 -8.76 3.31
N LEU A 73 5.20 -9.18 2.07
CA LEU A 73 5.91 -8.70 0.89
C LEU A 73 5.77 -7.18 0.72
N HIS A 74 4.54 -6.66 0.79
CA HIS A 74 4.32 -5.21 0.63
C HIS A 74 4.81 -4.41 1.84
N ALA A 75 4.86 -5.02 3.03
CA ALA A 75 5.54 -4.45 4.20
C ALA A 75 7.05 -4.28 3.95
N ASN A 76 7.68 -5.21 3.22
CA ASN A 76 9.08 -5.07 2.80
C ASN A 76 9.28 -3.91 1.81
N ILE A 77 8.40 -3.80 0.82
CA ILE A 77 8.44 -2.67 -0.12
C ILE A 77 8.23 -1.35 0.63
N LEU A 78 7.32 -1.30 1.60
CA LEU A 78 7.09 -0.13 2.45
C LEU A 78 8.34 0.30 3.21
N ASP A 79 9.07 -0.65 3.80
CA ASP A 79 10.32 -0.35 4.51
C ASP A 79 11.36 0.25 3.54
N PHE A 80 11.48 -0.33 2.35
CA PHE A 80 12.33 0.23 1.30
C PHE A 80 11.92 1.67 0.92
N TYR A 81 10.61 1.95 0.79
CA TYR A 81 10.11 3.31 0.52
C TYR A 81 10.54 4.29 1.61
N LEU A 82 10.37 3.94 2.88
CA LEU A 82 10.70 4.79 4.01
C LEU A 82 12.19 5.15 4.06
N LEU A 83 13.05 4.18 3.70
CA LEU A 83 14.51 4.33 3.77
C LEU A 83 15.11 4.99 2.52
N ASN A 84 14.58 4.72 1.33
CA ASN A 84 15.25 5.05 0.07
C ASN A 84 14.45 6.02 -0.81
N VAL A 85 13.11 5.97 -0.77
CA VAL A 85 12.25 6.78 -1.64
C VAL A 85 11.83 8.08 -0.94
N LEU A 86 11.42 7.98 0.32
CA LEU A 86 10.80 9.07 1.07
C LEU A 86 11.77 9.80 1.99
N GLN A 87 13.05 9.41 2.04
CA GLN A 87 14.03 9.96 2.98
C GLN A 87 14.10 11.49 2.90
N SER A 88 14.18 12.02 1.68
CA SER A 88 14.39 13.45 1.40
C SER A 88 13.21 14.11 0.67
N SER A 89 12.00 13.58 0.83
CA SER A 89 10.81 14.02 0.07
C SER A 89 9.90 14.99 0.82
N ASP A 90 10.27 15.50 2.00
CA ASP A 90 9.37 16.28 2.87
C ASP A 90 8.79 17.53 2.19
N SER A 91 9.55 18.17 1.30
CA SER A 91 9.12 19.35 0.54
C SER A 91 8.24 19.01 -0.67
N PHE A 92 8.08 17.73 -1.02
CA PHE A 92 7.32 17.30 -2.20
C PHE A 92 5.84 17.67 -2.08
N HIS A 93 5.26 17.55 -0.89
CA HIS A 93 3.86 17.87 -0.63
C HIS A 93 3.64 18.26 0.83
N PRO A 94 2.75 19.23 1.16
CA PRO A 94 2.53 19.66 2.54
C PRO A 94 2.17 18.54 3.51
N THR A 95 1.49 17.49 3.04
CA THR A 95 1.10 16.33 3.87
C THR A 95 2.15 15.21 3.91
N MET A 96 3.26 15.32 3.17
CA MET A 96 4.29 14.27 3.10
C MET A 96 4.88 13.90 4.48
N PRO A 97 5.22 14.86 5.37
CA PRO A 97 5.75 14.51 6.69
C PRO A 97 4.76 13.70 7.54
N ARG A 98 3.46 14.02 7.46
CA ARG A 98 2.40 13.24 8.11
C ARG A 98 2.31 11.85 7.51
N LEU A 99 2.26 11.73 6.18
CA LEU A 99 2.20 10.45 5.49
C LEU A 99 3.41 9.56 5.87
N LYS A 100 4.63 10.09 5.90
CA LYS A 100 5.82 9.33 6.34
C LYS A 100 5.68 8.80 7.77
N THR A 101 5.12 9.59 8.66
CA THR A 101 4.85 9.18 10.06
C THR A 101 3.85 8.03 10.10
N ASP A 102 2.75 8.16 9.37
CA ASP A 102 1.70 7.14 9.28
C ASP A 102 2.24 5.83 8.66
N LEU A 103 2.99 5.93 7.56
CA LEU A 103 3.63 4.80 6.90
C LEU A 103 4.66 4.09 7.79
N ARG A 104 5.45 4.84 8.57
CA ARG A 104 6.36 4.26 9.55
C ARG A 104 5.59 3.52 10.65
N ARG A 105 4.46 4.07 11.10
CA ARG A 105 3.60 3.41 12.08
C ARG A 105 3.03 2.10 11.52
N ILE A 106 2.60 2.09 10.27
CA ILE A 106 2.15 0.87 9.58
C ILE A 106 3.28 -0.16 9.55
N SER A 107 4.48 0.20 9.09
CA SER A 107 5.64 -0.71 9.04
C SER A 107 5.93 -1.34 10.41
N GLN A 108 5.94 -0.52 11.47
CA GLN A 108 6.13 -0.99 12.84
C GLN A 108 5.02 -1.95 13.29
N ASP A 109 3.75 -1.57 13.10
CA ASP A 109 2.63 -2.41 13.47
C ASP A 109 2.66 -3.75 12.72
N LEU A 110 2.95 -3.77 11.41
CA LEU A 110 3.06 -5.00 10.61
C LEU A 110 4.20 -5.90 11.10
N SER A 111 5.35 -5.32 11.45
CA SER A 111 6.47 -6.07 12.05
C SER A 111 6.07 -6.75 13.36
N HIS A 112 5.37 -6.03 14.25
CA HIS A 112 4.85 -6.61 15.50
C HIS A 112 3.79 -7.68 15.28
N ASN A 113 3.11 -7.66 14.13
CA ASN A 113 2.10 -8.65 13.75
C ASN A 113 2.68 -9.85 12.98
N GLY A 114 4.01 -10.04 12.98
CA GLY A 114 4.66 -11.23 12.46
C GLY A 114 5.21 -11.10 11.04
N CYS A 115 5.09 -9.93 10.40
CA CYS A 115 5.81 -9.69 9.15
C CYS A 115 7.30 -9.48 9.43
N ASN A 116 8.09 -10.54 9.24
CA ASN A 116 9.53 -10.43 9.24
C ASN A 116 10.02 -9.84 7.93
N VAL A 117 10.07 -8.51 7.86
CA VAL A 117 10.42 -7.75 6.65
C VAL A 117 11.77 -8.18 6.06
N THR A 118 12.75 -8.60 6.87
CA THR A 118 14.05 -9.07 6.37
C THR A 118 13.95 -10.41 5.65
N HIS A 119 13.02 -11.29 6.05
CA HIS A 119 12.78 -12.57 5.38
C HIS A 119 12.27 -12.40 3.95
N TYR A 120 11.50 -11.34 3.70
CA TYR A 120 10.94 -11.04 2.37
C TYR A 120 11.86 -10.19 1.49
N GLN A 121 13.09 -9.88 1.94
CA GLN A 121 14.02 -9.09 1.14
C GLN A 121 14.32 -9.77 -0.18
N ASP A 122 14.59 -11.07 -0.18
CA ASP A 122 14.96 -11.82 -1.40
C ASP A 122 13.77 -12.38 -2.17
N HIS A 123 12.54 -12.06 -1.74
CA HIS A 123 11.34 -12.49 -2.45
C HIS A 123 11.31 -11.84 -3.85
N GLN A 124 11.01 -12.63 -4.88
CA GLN A 124 11.09 -12.22 -6.29
C GLN A 124 10.42 -10.87 -6.57
N ASN A 125 9.20 -10.64 -6.07
CA ASN A 125 8.49 -9.37 -6.26
C ASN A 125 9.18 -8.16 -5.61
N ALA A 126 9.82 -8.35 -4.45
CA ALA A 126 10.56 -7.28 -3.76
C ALA A 126 11.88 -6.98 -4.47
N VAL A 127 12.56 -8.02 -4.96
CA VAL A 127 13.75 -7.90 -5.82
C VAL A 127 13.40 -7.18 -7.12
N GLU A 128 12.35 -7.63 -7.82
CA GLU A 128 11.90 -7.06 -9.09
C GLU A 128 11.53 -5.58 -8.94
N PHE A 129 10.83 -5.21 -7.86
CA PHE A 129 10.54 -3.81 -7.54
C PHE A 129 11.84 -2.98 -7.45
N ARG A 130 12.83 -3.46 -6.69
CA ARG A 130 14.10 -2.74 -6.50
C ARG A 130 14.89 -2.66 -7.81
N GLU A 131 14.94 -3.73 -8.59
CA GLU A 131 15.61 -3.76 -9.89
C GLU A 131 15.00 -2.74 -10.85
N LYS A 132 13.67 -2.74 -11.01
CA LYS A 132 12.96 -1.76 -11.84
C LYS A 132 13.26 -0.32 -11.42
N LEU A 133 13.27 -0.07 -10.11
CA LEU A 133 13.57 1.27 -9.57
C LEU A 133 15.02 1.69 -9.88
N ILE A 134 15.99 0.79 -9.68
CA ILE A 134 17.40 1.03 -9.99
C ILE A 134 17.59 1.31 -11.48
N THR A 135 16.88 0.58 -12.36
CA THR A 135 16.94 0.80 -13.82
C THR A 135 16.46 2.20 -14.23
N MET A 136 15.46 2.76 -13.54
CA MET A 136 14.95 4.11 -13.87
C MET A 136 15.91 5.25 -13.48
N GLN A 137 16.85 4.99 -12.56
CA GLN A 137 17.91 5.88 -12.07
C GLN A 137 17.46 7.24 -11.48
N GLY A 138 18.07 7.62 -10.37
CA GLY A 138 18.00 8.98 -9.81
C GLY A 138 16.58 9.48 -9.52
N GLN A 139 16.37 10.79 -9.73
CA GLN A 139 15.13 11.48 -9.38
C GLN A 139 13.89 10.95 -10.13
N ARG A 140 14.09 10.39 -11.32
CA ARG A 140 13.01 9.81 -12.14
C ARG A 140 12.40 8.60 -11.46
N GLY A 141 13.24 7.65 -11.01
CA GLY A 141 12.79 6.49 -10.24
C GLY A 141 12.08 6.89 -8.95
N ILE A 142 12.62 7.88 -8.23
CA ILE A 142 12.02 8.41 -6.99
C ILE A 142 10.62 8.99 -7.25
N THR A 143 10.48 9.87 -8.24
CA THR A 143 9.17 10.44 -8.60
C THR A 143 8.19 9.35 -9.05
N LYS A 144 8.63 8.36 -9.82
CA LYS A 144 7.80 7.22 -10.22
C LYS A 144 7.31 6.41 -9.02
N ALA A 145 8.19 6.11 -8.06
CA ALA A 145 7.83 5.40 -6.85
C ALA A 145 6.85 6.20 -5.98
N ILE A 146 7.09 7.51 -5.79
CA ILE A 146 6.12 8.38 -5.11
C ILE A 146 4.76 8.34 -5.83
N GLY A 147 4.75 8.30 -7.17
CA GLY A 147 3.56 8.12 -8.00
C GLY A 147 2.93 6.73 -7.96
N GLU A 148 3.46 5.76 -7.21
CA GLU A 148 2.82 4.45 -6.97
C GLU A 148 2.59 4.19 -5.48
N ILE A 149 2.71 5.21 -4.63
CA ILE A 149 2.53 5.05 -3.18
C ILE A 149 1.08 4.74 -2.79
N ASP A 150 0.11 5.20 -3.59
CA ASP A 150 -1.32 4.88 -3.42
C ASP A 150 -1.61 3.41 -3.75
N ILE A 151 -0.92 2.85 -4.75
CA ILE A 151 -0.96 1.42 -5.08
C ILE A 151 -0.40 0.60 -3.92
N LEU A 152 0.78 0.97 -3.39
CA LEU A 152 1.35 0.30 -2.23
C LEU A 152 0.38 0.32 -1.04
N PHE A 153 -0.18 1.50 -0.75
CA PHE A 153 -1.10 1.68 0.36
C PHE A 153 -2.36 0.82 0.21
N SER A 154 -2.93 0.77 -0.99
CA SER A 154 -4.13 -0.05 -1.27
C SER A 154 -3.86 -1.54 -1.04
N TYR A 155 -2.72 -2.05 -1.47
CA TYR A 155 -2.35 -3.45 -1.19
C TYR A 155 -2.16 -3.73 0.29
N LEU A 156 -1.57 -2.80 1.05
CA LEU A 156 -1.49 -2.96 2.51
C LEU A 156 -2.88 -2.97 3.15
N GLN A 157 -3.82 -2.14 2.67
CA GLN A 157 -5.20 -2.15 3.17
C GLN A 157 -5.93 -3.47 2.88
N ASP A 158 -5.77 -3.99 1.66
CA ASP A 158 -6.50 -5.17 1.21
C ASP A 158 -5.97 -6.47 1.83
N PHE A 159 -4.65 -6.58 1.98
CA PHE A 159 -4.01 -7.84 2.36
C PHE A 159 -3.54 -7.89 3.82
N CYS A 160 -3.28 -6.76 4.49
CA CYS A 160 -2.78 -6.74 5.86
C CYS A 160 -3.89 -6.68 6.92
N VAL A 161 -4.72 -7.73 6.95
CA VAL A 161 -5.80 -7.91 7.91
C VAL A 161 -5.57 -9.13 8.80
N GLN A 162 -5.85 -8.98 10.09
CA GLN A 162 -5.99 -10.05 11.06
C GLN A 162 -7.34 -10.75 10.86
N ASN A 163 -7.30 -12.07 10.87
CA ASN A 163 -8.48 -12.92 11.06
C ASN A 163 -8.45 -13.51 12.47
#